data_AF-A0A9E2X969-F1
#
_entry.id   AF-A0A9E2X969-F1
#
_cell.length_a   1.000
_cell.length_b   1.000
_cell.length_c   1.000
_cell.angle_alpha   90.00
_cell.angle_beta   90.00
_cell.angle_gamma   90.00
#
_symmetry.space_group_name_H-M   'P 1'
#
loop_
_entity.id
_entity.type
_entity.pdbx_description
1 polymer ?
#
loop_
_entity_poly.entity_id
_entity_poly.type
_entity_poly.pdbx_seq_one_letter_code
_entity_poly.pdbx_strand_id
1 'polypeptide(L)'
;TQRILRFEGDQILPGDRTAPENAGGLLLVGMTPALGVETAFNAWYDNEHVPALARVPGVLSARRFRTADGSPKYVALYHLASHGVVDSAEWKQASGSTPMPEHIRPQISDRLRLVCRSYHRPR
;
A
#
# COMPACT_ATOMS: atom_id res chain seq x y z
N THR A 1 18.05 -17.09 7.08
CA THR A 1 17.59 -16.08 6.10
C THR A 1 17.78 -14.70 6.70
N GLN A 2 18.52 -13.80 6.05
CA GLN A 2 18.74 -12.44 6.54
C GLN A 2 17.44 -11.64 6.44
N ARG A 3 17.06 -10.94 7.52
CA ARG A 3 15.85 -10.10 7.53
C ARG A 3 16.14 -8.79 6.80
N ILE A 4 15.43 -8.56 5.69
CA ILE A 4 15.66 -7.40 4.81
C ILE A 4 14.89 -6.17 5.32
N LEU A 5 13.75 -6.35 5.97
CA LEU A 5 12.91 -5.26 6.52
C LEU A 5 12.06 -5.76 7.70
N ARG A 6 11.85 -4.91 8.71
CA ARG A 6 10.83 -5.07 9.76
C ARG A 6 10.00 -3.79 9.79
N PHE A 7 8.69 -3.93 9.78
CA PHE A 7 7.76 -2.85 10.03
C PHE A 7 6.80 -3.31 11.14
N GLU A 8 6.62 -2.49 12.17
CA GLU A 8 5.66 -2.72 13.24
C GLU A 8 4.73 -1.51 13.31
N GLY A 9 3.43 -1.76 13.30
CA GLY A 9 2.44 -0.70 13.31
C GLY A 9 1.01 -1.23 13.37
N ASP A 10 0.11 -0.32 13.69
CA ASP A 10 -1.32 -0.58 13.78
C ASP A 10 -1.95 -0.54 12.40
N GLN A 11 -2.87 -1.47 12.13
CA GLN A 11 -3.70 -1.39 10.94
C GLN A 11 -4.71 -0.26 11.08
N ILE A 12 -4.69 0.70 10.15
CA ILE A 12 -5.54 1.91 10.19
C ILE A 12 -6.66 1.91 9.15
N LEU A 13 -6.52 1.13 8.07
CA LEU A 13 -7.59 0.90 7.12
C LEU A 13 -8.09 -0.55 7.30
N PRO A 14 -9.34 -0.73 7.76
CA PRO A 14 -9.84 -2.03 8.19
C PRO A 14 -10.08 -2.98 7.02
N GLY A 15 -9.82 -4.24 7.34
CA GLY A 15 -10.07 -5.45 6.58
C GLY A 15 -9.77 -6.55 7.58
N ASP A 16 -10.80 -7.16 8.14
CA ASP A 16 -10.76 -8.27 9.09
C ASP A 16 -10.27 -9.58 8.46
N ARG A 17 -10.18 -9.60 7.13
CA ARG A 17 -9.69 -10.73 6.36
C ARG A 17 -8.21 -10.95 6.60
N THR A 18 -7.90 -12.18 7.02
CA THR A 18 -6.53 -12.71 7.00
C THR A 18 -5.93 -12.59 5.59
N ALA A 19 -4.59 -12.59 5.51
CA ALA A 19 -3.90 -12.52 4.22
C ALA A 19 -4.43 -13.61 3.25
N PRO A 20 -4.88 -13.26 2.03
CA PRO A 20 -5.49 -14.22 1.11
C PRO A 20 -4.57 -15.42 0.82
N GLU A 21 -5.10 -16.64 0.91
CA GLU A 21 -4.33 -17.88 0.68
C GLU A 21 -3.86 -18.01 -0.78
N ASN A 22 -4.62 -17.45 -1.71
CA ASN A 22 -4.36 -17.48 -3.15
C ASN A 22 -3.55 -16.28 -3.67
N ALA A 23 -2.92 -15.50 -2.78
CA ALA A 23 -2.08 -14.39 -3.22
C ALA A 23 -0.74 -14.90 -3.78
N GLY A 24 -0.49 -14.64 -5.07
CA GLY A 24 0.76 -14.94 -5.75
C GLY A 24 1.78 -13.80 -5.72
N GLY A 25 1.36 -12.59 -5.36
CA GLY A 25 2.23 -11.41 -5.23
C GLY A 25 1.85 -10.50 -4.08
N LEU A 26 2.79 -9.63 -3.70
CA LEU A 26 2.59 -8.59 -2.68
C LEU A 26 3.21 -7.28 -3.16
N LEU A 27 2.44 -6.20 -3.17
CA LEU A 27 2.96 -4.85 -3.29
C LEU A 27 2.97 -4.20 -1.90
N LEU A 28 4.14 -3.68 -1.51
CA LEU A 28 4.30 -2.81 -0.35
C LEU A 28 4.66 -1.42 -0.84
N VAL A 29 3.90 -0.42 -0.40
CA VAL A 29 4.20 1.00 -0.62
C VAL A 29 4.34 1.67 0.75
N GLY A 30 5.47 2.31 0.99
CA GLY A 30 5.74 3.03 2.24
C GLY A 30 6.08 4.49 1.98
N MET A 31 5.57 5.38 2.82
CA MET A 31 5.76 6.84 2.73
C MET A 31 5.68 7.50 4.10
N THR A 32 6.41 8.60 4.27
CA THR A 32 6.29 9.50 5.42
C THR A 32 5.84 10.89 4.92
N PRO A 33 4.59 11.32 5.16
CA PRO A 33 4.19 12.69 4.89
C PRO A 33 4.72 13.65 5.96
N ALA A 34 5.08 14.88 5.57
CA ALA A 34 5.35 15.94 6.52
C ALA A 34 4.11 16.25 7.37
N LEU A 35 4.32 16.71 8.61
CA LEU A 35 3.25 16.96 9.57
C LEU A 35 2.13 17.87 9.01
N GLY A 36 2.49 18.89 8.22
CA GLY A 36 1.54 19.85 7.65
C GLY A 36 0.59 19.28 6.59
N VAL A 37 0.88 18.10 6.02
CA VAL A 37 0.05 17.46 4.99
C VAL A 37 -0.43 16.06 5.37
N GLU A 38 -0.09 15.57 6.56
CA GLU A 38 -0.39 14.20 6.98
C GLU A 38 -1.90 13.91 6.97
N THR A 39 -2.73 14.84 7.40
CA THR A 39 -4.20 14.70 7.36
C THR A 39 -4.71 14.56 5.93
N ALA A 40 -4.26 15.42 5.02
CA ALA A 40 -4.67 15.39 3.62
C ALA A 40 -4.15 14.13 2.90
N PHE A 41 -2.93 13.69 3.25
CA PHE A 41 -2.36 12.43 2.76
C PHE A 41 -3.23 11.24 3.16
N ASN A 42 -3.61 11.15 4.44
CA ASN A 42 -4.46 10.06 4.91
C ASN A 42 -5.86 10.10 4.29
N ALA A 43 -6.48 11.28 4.19
CA ALA A 43 -7.80 11.44 3.58
C ALA A 43 -7.80 10.96 2.11
N TRP A 44 -6.81 11.36 1.32
CA TRP A 44 -6.66 10.88 -0.06
C TRP A 44 -6.45 9.36 -0.11
N TYR A 45 -5.57 8.83 0.74
CA TYR A 45 -5.25 7.41 0.73
C TYR A 45 -6.47 6.53 1.08
N ASP A 46 -7.23 6.94 2.10
CA ASP A 46 -8.34 6.18 2.66
C ASP A 46 -9.62 6.30 1.82
N ASN A 47 -9.91 7.49 1.28
CA ASN A 47 -11.19 7.75 0.63
C ASN A 47 -11.13 7.62 -0.90
N GLU A 48 -9.94 7.74 -1.49
CA GLU A 48 -9.78 7.78 -2.95
C GLU A 48 -8.86 6.65 -3.43
N HIS A 49 -7.60 6.66 -2.99
CA HIS A 49 -6.56 5.85 -3.61
C HIS A 49 -6.70 4.34 -3.33
N VAL A 50 -6.77 3.94 -2.06
CA VAL A 50 -6.95 2.52 -1.70
C VAL A 50 -8.28 1.98 -2.22
N PRO A 51 -9.43 2.68 -2.09
CA PRO A 51 -10.69 2.20 -2.66
C PRO A 51 -10.64 1.99 -4.18
N ALA A 52 -9.96 2.86 -4.93
CA ALA A 52 -9.79 2.70 -6.37
C ALA A 52 -8.95 1.46 -6.70
N LEU A 53 -7.80 1.28 -6.05
CA LEU A 53 -6.92 0.14 -6.28
C LEU A 53 -7.53 -1.18 -5.80
N ALA A 54 -8.28 -1.18 -4.71
CA ALA A 54 -8.94 -2.38 -4.19
C ALA A 54 -9.99 -2.97 -5.15
N ARG A 55 -10.49 -2.18 -6.11
CA ARG A 55 -11.44 -2.63 -7.15
C ARG A 55 -10.77 -3.20 -8.40
N VAL A 56 -9.44 -3.08 -8.52
CA VAL A 56 -8.70 -3.58 -9.69
C VAL A 56 -8.76 -5.12 -9.70
N PRO A 57 -9.14 -5.74 -10.83
CA PRO A 57 -9.10 -7.21 -10.96
C PRO A 57 -7.72 -7.77 -10.61
N GLY A 58 -7.69 -8.74 -9.71
CA GLY A 58 -6.46 -9.34 -9.20
C GLY A 58 -5.90 -8.70 -7.93
N VAL A 59 -6.47 -7.60 -7.44
CA VAL A 59 -6.21 -7.12 -6.06
C VAL A 59 -7.11 -7.88 -5.10
N LEU A 60 -6.50 -8.70 -4.25
CA LEU A 60 -7.22 -9.61 -3.34
C LEU A 60 -7.49 -8.96 -1.99
N SER A 61 -6.58 -8.11 -1.53
CA SER A 61 -6.78 -7.28 -0.34
C SER A 61 -5.89 -6.05 -0.40
N ALA A 62 -6.39 -4.91 0.10
CA ALA A 62 -5.62 -3.69 0.32
C ALA A 62 -5.76 -3.30 1.81
N ARG A 63 -4.64 -3.05 2.50
CA ARG A 63 -4.62 -2.65 3.92
C ARG A 63 -3.61 -1.55 4.13
N ARG A 64 -3.85 -0.69 5.12
CA ARG A 64 -2.92 0.37 5.55
C ARG A 64 -2.50 0.17 6.99
N PHE A 65 -1.25 0.49 7.26
CA PHE A 65 -0.64 0.43 8.58
C PHE A 65 0.06 1.75 8.90
N ARG A 66 0.12 2.08 10.18
CA ARG A 66 0.83 3.23 10.73
C ARG A 66 1.73 2.77 11.87
N THR A 67 2.99 3.17 11.83
CA THR A 67 3.94 2.93 12.94
C THR A 67 3.98 4.14 13.88
N ALA A 68 4.34 3.91 15.14
CA ALA A 68 4.50 4.96 16.14
C ALA A 68 5.85 5.70 15.98
N ASP A 69 6.91 4.96 15.67
CA ASP A 69 8.30 5.41 15.69
C ASP A 69 9.14 4.93 14.48
N GLY A 70 8.59 4.07 13.62
CA GLY A 70 9.27 3.56 12.44
C GLY A 70 9.27 4.50 11.23
N SER A 71 10.17 4.21 10.28
CA SER A 71 10.20 4.83 8.96
C SER A 71 10.19 3.73 7.88
N PRO A 72 9.32 3.82 6.84
CA PRO A 72 8.35 4.89 6.61
C PRO A 72 7.21 4.90 7.63
N LYS A 73 6.60 6.06 7.90
CA LYS A 73 5.52 6.21 8.90
C LYS A 73 4.24 5.45 8.54
N TYR A 74 3.94 5.38 7.24
CA TYR A 74 2.78 4.66 6.71
C TYR A 74 3.20 3.60 5.71
N VAL A 75 2.53 2.46 5.76
CA VAL A 75 2.65 1.38 4.78
C VAL A 75 1.28 0.98 4.27
N ALA A 76 1.14 0.84 2.94
CA ALA A 76 0.04 0.15 2.31
C ALA A 76 0.51 -1.19 1.75
N LEU A 77 -0.28 -2.24 2.01
CA LEU A 77 -0.07 -3.59 1.51
C LEU A 77 -1.21 -3.98 0.57
N TYR A 78 -0.84 -4.43 -0.62
CA TYR A 78 -1.77 -5.01 -1.58
C TYR A 78 -1.37 -6.46 -1.84
N HIS A 79 -2.20 -7.41 -1.42
CA HIS A 79 -2.08 -8.80 -1.84
C HIS A 79 -2.67 -8.94 -3.23
N LEU A 80 -1.92 -9.57 -4.13
CA LEU A 80 -2.23 -9.64 -5.54
C LEU A 80 -2.31 -11.10 -5.98
N ALA A 81 -3.19 -11.40 -6.94
CA ALA A 81 -3.26 -12.71 -7.58
C ALA A 81 -1.92 -13.06 -8.25
N SER A 82 -1.25 -12.07 -8.83
CA SER A 82 0.15 -12.15 -9.26
C SER A 82 0.80 -10.77 -9.19
N HIS A 83 2.13 -10.71 -9.21
CA HIS A 83 2.83 -9.42 -9.25
C HIS A 83 2.52 -8.60 -10.52
N GLY A 84 2.14 -9.26 -11.62
CA GLY A 84 1.81 -8.59 -12.89
C GLY A 84 0.58 -7.68 -12.83
N VAL A 85 -0.23 -7.76 -11.76
CA VAL A 85 -1.37 -6.84 -11.56
C VAL A 85 -0.93 -5.38 -11.55
N VAL A 86 0.26 -5.06 -11.00
CA VAL A 86 0.74 -3.66 -10.93
C VAL A 86 1.10 -3.06 -12.29
N ASP A 87 1.25 -3.91 -13.32
CA ASP A 87 1.60 -3.50 -14.68
C ASP A 87 0.37 -3.46 -15.60
N SER A 88 -0.80 -3.90 -15.12
CA SER A 88 -2.04 -3.97 -15.89
C SER A 88 -2.58 -2.59 -16.29
N ALA A 89 -3.40 -2.55 -17.33
CA ALA A 89 -4.05 -1.31 -17.76
C ALA A 89 -5.01 -0.78 -16.69
N GLU A 90 -5.77 -1.68 -16.05
CA GLU A 90 -6.72 -1.38 -14.98
C GLU A 90 -6.03 -0.77 -13.76
N TRP A 91 -4.86 -1.31 -13.38
CA TRP A 91 -4.06 -0.74 -12.28
C TRP A 91 -3.58 0.67 -12.62
N LYS A 92 -3.02 0.86 -13.82
CA LYS A 92 -2.54 2.17 -14.29
C LYS A 92 -3.68 3.18 -14.35
N GLN A 93 -4.86 2.77 -14.83
CA GLN A 93 -6.04 3.61 -14.87
C GLN A 93 -6.53 3.98 -13.47
N ALA A 94 -6.68 3.03 -12.55
CA ALA A 94 -7.15 3.29 -11.18
C ALA A 94 -6.16 4.16 -10.37
N SER A 95 -4.86 3.90 -10.51
CA SER A 95 -3.82 4.73 -9.90
C SER A 95 -3.78 6.12 -10.52
N GLY A 96 -4.03 6.24 -11.83
CA GLY A 96 -4.03 7.50 -12.57
C GLY A 96 -5.26 8.35 -12.31
N SER A 97 -6.41 7.74 -12.01
CA SER A 97 -7.65 8.46 -11.68
C SER A 97 -7.68 9.03 -10.27
N THR A 98 -6.71 8.68 -9.43
CA THR A 98 -6.56 9.16 -8.05
C THR A 98 -5.16 9.73 -7.82
N PRO A 99 -4.74 10.77 -8.57
CA PRO A 99 -3.40 11.33 -8.41
C PRO A 99 -3.24 11.89 -6.99
N MET A 100 -2.06 11.73 -6.41
CA MET A 100 -1.73 12.38 -5.15
C MET A 100 -1.86 13.91 -5.31
N PRO A 101 -2.53 14.62 -4.38
CA PRO A 101 -2.67 16.06 -4.45
C PRO A 101 -1.30 16.76 -4.59
N GLU A 102 -1.22 17.74 -5.50
CA GLU A 102 0.05 18.34 -5.93
C GLU A 102 0.85 18.95 -4.76
N HIS A 103 0.15 19.58 -3.82
CA HIS A 103 0.75 20.19 -2.63
C HIS A 103 1.33 19.18 -1.63
N ILE A 104 0.88 17.91 -1.68
CA ILE A 104 1.36 16.82 -0.80
C ILE A 104 2.62 16.18 -1.39
N ARG A 105 2.66 16.00 -2.72
CA ARG A 105 3.74 15.27 -3.41
C ARG A 105 5.17 15.67 -3.02
N PRO A 106 5.54 16.96 -2.92
CA PRO A 106 6.89 17.38 -2.53
C PRO A 106 7.18 17.20 -1.03
N GLN A 107 6.16 16.90 -0.22
CA GLN A 107 6.24 16.76 1.23
C GLN A 107 6.25 15.29 1.69
N ILE A 108 6.58 14.35 0.78
CA ILE A 108 6.70 12.92 1.08
C ILE A 108 8.18 12.50 1.11
N SER A 109 8.61 11.88 2.20
CA SER A 109 9.91 11.21 2.36
C SER A 109 9.76 9.69 2.50
N ASP A 110 10.90 9.01 2.66
CA ASP A 110 11.01 7.56 2.97
C ASP A 110 10.23 6.66 2.02
N ARG A 111 10.25 7.01 0.73
CA ARG A 111 9.52 6.28 -0.30
C ARG A 111 10.07 4.88 -0.44
N LEU A 112 9.25 3.91 -0.10
CA LEU A 112 9.51 2.49 -0.29
C LEU A 112 8.49 1.93 -1.28
N ARG A 113 8.96 1.20 -2.29
CA ARG A 113 8.08 0.45 -3.19
C ARG A 113 8.70 -0.92 -3.46
N LEU A 114 8.07 -1.96 -2.95
CA LEU A 114 8.51 -3.35 -3.15
C LEU A 114 7.42 -4.11 -3.87
N VAL A 115 7.76 -4.64 -5.06
CA VAL A 115 6.92 -5.58 -5.80
C VAL A 115 7.48 -6.98 -5.58
N CYS A 116 6.89 -7.71 -4.65
CA CYS A 116 7.28 -9.09 -4.34
C CYS A 116 6.65 -10.02 -5.37
N ARG A 117 7.51 -10.69 -6.15
CA ARG A 117 7.10 -11.59 -7.25
C ARG A 117 6.46 -12.88 -6.79
N SER A 118 6.81 -13.32 -5.59
CA SER A 118 6.25 -14.48 -4.91
C SER A 118 5.80 -14.07 -3.51
N TYR A 119 4.60 -14.53 -3.15
CA TYR A 119 4.09 -14.48 -1.79
C TYR A 119 3.77 -15.90 -1.35
N HIS A 120 4.18 -16.26 -0.14
CA HIS A 120 3.82 -17.52 0.51
C HIS A 120 3.37 -17.16 1.91
N ARG A 121 2.10 -17.45 2.20
CA ARG A 121 1.58 -17.38 3.56
C ARG A 121 2.04 -18.67 4.26
N PRO A 122 2.86 -18.58 5.33
CA PRO A 122 3.14 -19.75 6.16
C PRO A 122 1.82 -20.27 6.74
N ARG A 123 1.65 -21.59 6.76
CA ARG A 123 0.54 -22.25 7.45
C ARG A 123 0.69 -22.08 8.96
#